data_AF-A0A6N7RRY4-F1
#
_entry.id   AF-A0A6N7RRY4-F1
#
_cell.length_a   1.000
_cell.length_b   1.000
_cell.length_c   1.000
_cell.angle_alpha   90.00
_cell.angle_beta   90.00
_cell.angle_gamma   90.00
#
_symmetry.space_group_name_H-M   'P 1'
#
loop_
_entity.id
_entity.type
_entity.pdbx_description
1 polymer ?
#
loop_
_entity_poly.entity_id
_entity_poly.type
_entity_poly.pdbx_seq_one_letter_code
_entity_poly.pdbx_strand_id
1 'polypeptide(L)'
;MNIYIAAHKHMKLYTNQPYQPLFVGAFRCPEGDRRDGWQYDDTGVDDISYKNATFCELTGVNWILHNDESDITGLVHYRRYFRSSTECNEPLSEQEIRTALSKHDCIVAQRTFCTSKLDGYLCSAAEQYRTCHSSTDLTQLDSVIKRYFRSYHPAFRLCMKRDYLHPFNMLICRKELFDEYCRWLFEVESRLEERIDPYLDRDDYQKRVFGFLAERLMNVYLEAKGIDVVEYPTFDPIHPDDNSVLPLKKSPLVRSDAGLPYPTIRPVYEGIDYSKVFEYRFYLTHNEDLAKAYSDNPQESLRHFIVHGAREKRMAHPCFSVASYMQGHPELKPKYGDDPLAYVLHYLSTPSERNHATGYENLQTPSLEKREALSSERTCTGKRINKKRLSRYIAKAEKLPVLD
;
A
#
# COMPACT_ATOMS: atom_id res chain seq x y z
N MET A 1 27.57 12.38 -7.97
CA MET A 1 26.36 12.30 -7.12
C MET A 1 25.24 13.09 -7.77
N ASN A 2 24.06 12.48 -7.91
CA ASN A 2 22.84 13.15 -8.36
C ASN A 2 21.65 12.67 -7.51
N ILE A 3 20.89 13.59 -6.92
CA ILE A 3 19.67 13.26 -6.17
C ILE A 3 18.47 13.80 -6.95
N TYR A 4 17.60 12.92 -7.42
CA TYR A 4 16.51 13.30 -8.30
C TYR A 4 15.27 13.72 -7.52
N ILE A 5 14.66 14.83 -7.92
CA ILE A 5 13.41 15.32 -7.37
C ILE A 5 12.27 14.92 -8.29
N ALA A 6 11.50 13.90 -7.91
CA ALA A 6 10.36 13.45 -8.69
C ALA A 6 9.18 14.44 -8.56
N ALA A 7 8.74 14.99 -9.70
CA ALA A 7 7.55 15.84 -9.79
C ALA A 7 6.72 15.53 -11.04
N HIS A 8 5.39 15.56 -10.92
CA HIS A 8 4.45 15.31 -12.04
C HIS A 8 3.93 16.62 -12.68
N LYS A 9 4.50 17.76 -12.29
CA LYS A 9 4.16 19.08 -12.83
C LYS A 9 5.34 20.03 -12.61
N HIS A 10 5.49 20.99 -13.51
CA HIS A 10 6.53 21.99 -13.38
C HIS A 10 6.23 22.95 -12.24
N MET A 11 7.24 23.19 -11.40
CA MET A 11 7.14 24.13 -10.28
C MET A 11 8.52 24.66 -9.89
N LYS A 12 8.54 25.64 -8.98
CA LYS A 12 9.78 26.10 -8.38
C LYS A 12 10.25 25.04 -7.38
N LEU A 13 11.39 24.42 -7.65
CA LEU A 13 12.02 23.43 -6.80
C LEU A 13 13.31 24.00 -6.21
N TYR A 14 13.80 23.36 -5.15
CA TYR A 14 15.15 23.58 -4.67
C TYR A 14 16.11 22.75 -5.51
N THR A 15 16.90 23.38 -6.38
CA THR A 15 17.71 22.68 -7.40
C THR A 15 19.19 22.96 -7.27
N ASN A 16 19.66 23.34 -6.08
CA ASN A 16 21.10 23.44 -5.85
C ASN A 16 21.69 22.02 -5.80
N GLN A 17 22.92 21.87 -6.30
CA GLN A 17 23.64 20.59 -6.24
C GLN A 17 23.61 20.03 -4.81
N PRO A 18 23.30 18.74 -4.61
CA PRO A 18 23.24 17.67 -5.63
C PRO A 18 21.84 17.40 -6.22
N TYR A 19 20.87 18.31 -6.07
CA TYR A 19 19.46 18.06 -6.41
C TYR A 19 19.10 18.41 -7.86
N GLN A 20 18.57 17.42 -8.59
CA GLN A 20 18.22 17.51 -10.01
C GLN A 20 16.72 17.23 -10.24
N PRO A 21 15.93 18.18 -10.76
CA PRO A 21 14.54 17.93 -11.14
C PRO A 21 14.39 16.80 -12.17
N LEU A 22 13.45 15.90 -11.89
CA LEU A 22 13.01 14.83 -12.79
C LEU A 22 11.49 14.88 -12.93
N PHE A 23 11.03 15.18 -14.14
CA PHE A 23 9.61 15.16 -14.47
C PHE A 23 9.16 13.72 -14.68
N VAL A 24 8.25 13.24 -13.84
CA VAL A 24 7.67 11.89 -13.94
C VAL A 24 6.33 11.93 -14.66
N GLY A 25 6.04 10.91 -15.48
CA GLY A 25 4.88 10.90 -16.37
C GLY A 25 5.02 11.85 -17.56
N ALA A 26 6.26 12.13 -17.98
CA ALA A 26 6.61 13.01 -19.09
C ALA A 26 5.98 12.61 -20.42
N PHE A 27 5.59 11.34 -20.61
CA PHE A 27 4.83 10.88 -21.78
C PHE A 27 3.56 11.72 -22.06
N ARG A 28 2.98 12.34 -21.02
CA ARG A 28 1.80 13.22 -21.14
C ARG A 28 2.16 14.71 -21.23
N CYS A 29 3.43 15.07 -21.15
CA CYS A 29 3.93 16.44 -21.21
C CYS A 29 4.31 16.79 -22.66
N PRO A 30 3.60 17.74 -23.31
CA PRO A 30 3.95 18.20 -24.64
C PRO A 30 5.38 18.73 -24.70
N GLU A 31 6.10 18.51 -25.82
CA GLU A 31 7.49 18.96 -25.98
C GLU A 31 7.65 20.48 -25.75
N GLY A 32 6.70 21.29 -26.20
CA GLY A 32 6.72 22.75 -26.02
C GLY A 32 6.54 23.23 -24.58
N ASP A 33 6.07 22.37 -23.68
CA ASP A 33 5.91 22.69 -22.25
C ASP A 33 7.14 22.30 -21.42
N ARG A 34 8.13 21.61 -22.03
CA ARG A 34 9.36 21.20 -21.34
C ARG A 34 10.24 22.42 -21.03
N ARG A 35 10.82 22.40 -19.83
CA ARG A 35 11.72 23.42 -19.29
C ARG A 35 13.17 22.94 -19.25
N ASP A 36 14.08 23.87 -19.52
CA ASP A 36 15.52 23.66 -19.35
C ASP A 36 15.87 23.32 -17.89
N GLY A 37 16.91 22.52 -17.70
CA GLY A 37 17.37 22.08 -16.38
C GLY A 37 16.52 20.98 -15.74
N TRP A 38 15.48 20.48 -16.42
CA TRP A 38 14.70 19.31 -16.00
C TRP A 38 15.09 18.07 -16.80
N GLN A 39 15.16 16.93 -16.12
CA GLN A 39 15.15 15.61 -16.77
C GLN A 39 13.70 15.14 -16.96
N TYR A 40 13.47 14.22 -17.90
CA TYR A 40 12.15 13.70 -18.23
C TYR A 40 12.20 12.18 -18.29
N ASP A 41 11.30 11.51 -17.57
CA ASP A 41 11.32 10.06 -17.40
C ASP A 41 10.92 9.26 -18.66
N ASP A 42 10.50 9.94 -19.73
CA ASP A 42 10.19 9.35 -21.04
C ASP A 42 11.37 9.42 -22.03
N THR A 43 12.56 9.75 -21.55
CA THR A 43 13.79 9.79 -22.31
C THR A 43 14.69 8.60 -21.98
N GLY A 44 15.65 8.28 -22.85
CA GLY A 44 16.60 7.19 -22.63
C GLY A 44 16.06 5.83 -23.08
N VAL A 45 16.47 4.77 -22.37
CA VAL A 45 16.09 3.38 -22.68
C VAL A 45 15.10 2.81 -21.66
N ASP A 46 14.35 1.79 -22.08
CA ASP A 46 13.36 1.07 -21.26
C ASP A 46 12.30 1.99 -20.62
N ASP A 47 11.73 2.89 -21.43
CA ASP A 47 10.71 3.86 -21.01
C ASP A 47 9.47 3.17 -20.44
N ILE A 48 9.08 3.59 -19.23
CA ILE A 48 7.82 3.24 -18.57
C ILE A 48 7.01 4.46 -18.12
N SER A 49 7.32 5.66 -18.59
CA SER A 49 6.67 6.93 -18.24
C SER A 49 5.15 6.88 -18.43
N TYR A 50 4.68 6.20 -19.47
CA TYR A 50 3.24 5.98 -19.72
C TYR A 50 2.52 5.22 -18.58
N LYS A 51 3.26 4.50 -17.71
CA LYS A 51 2.72 3.81 -16.53
C LYS A 51 2.56 4.70 -15.28
N ASN A 52 2.99 5.96 -15.33
CA ASN A 52 3.06 6.86 -14.16
C ASN A 52 1.72 6.98 -13.38
N ALA A 53 0.58 6.88 -14.06
CA ALA A 53 -0.73 6.88 -13.40
C ALA A 53 -0.93 5.74 -12.37
N THR A 54 -0.13 4.67 -12.46
CA THR A 54 -0.21 3.47 -11.60
C THR A 54 1.08 3.21 -10.82
N PHE A 55 2.23 3.49 -11.44
CA PHE A 55 3.57 3.34 -10.86
C PHE A 55 4.04 4.59 -10.11
N CYS A 56 3.39 5.74 -10.31
CA CYS A 56 3.77 7.02 -9.69
C CYS A 56 5.27 7.33 -9.89
N GLU A 57 5.97 7.75 -8.84
CA GLU A 57 7.39 8.11 -8.86
C GLU A 57 8.32 6.97 -9.29
N LEU A 58 7.84 5.71 -9.33
CA LEU A 58 8.63 4.58 -9.81
C LEU A 58 9.02 4.68 -11.28
N THR A 59 8.29 5.45 -12.10
CA THR A 59 8.73 5.72 -13.47
C THR A 59 10.03 6.52 -13.49
N GLY A 60 10.18 7.46 -12.54
CA GLY A 60 11.45 8.15 -12.29
C GLY A 60 12.53 7.23 -11.73
N VAL A 61 12.18 6.33 -10.79
CA VAL A 61 13.13 5.31 -10.28
C VAL A 61 13.69 4.43 -11.42
N ASN A 62 12.83 4.00 -12.35
CA ASN A 62 13.26 3.24 -13.53
C ASN A 62 14.16 4.06 -14.44
N TRP A 63 13.84 5.34 -14.66
CA TRP A 63 14.68 6.22 -15.45
C TRP A 63 16.08 6.37 -14.82
N ILE A 64 16.17 6.55 -13.50
CA ILE A 64 17.47 6.67 -12.78
C ILE A 64 18.29 5.39 -12.92
N LEU A 65 17.67 4.20 -12.77
CA LEU A 65 18.34 2.91 -12.95
C LEU A 65 19.10 2.83 -14.29
N HIS A 66 18.50 3.35 -15.36
CA HIS A 66 19.01 3.19 -16.73
C HIS A 66 19.84 4.38 -17.23
N ASN A 67 19.73 5.56 -16.63
CA ASN A 67 20.30 6.80 -17.19
C ASN A 67 21.26 7.55 -16.25
N ASP A 68 21.25 7.28 -14.94
CA ASP A 68 22.23 7.89 -14.03
C ASP A 68 23.50 7.04 -13.94
N GLU A 69 24.66 7.71 -13.91
CA GLU A 69 25.99 7.09 -13.80
C GLU A 69 26.76 7.59 -12.55
N SER A 70 26.08 8.32 -11.67
CA SER A 70 26.70 8.85 -10.45
C SER A 70 27.17 7.74 -9.50
N ASP A 71 28.18 8.04 -8.69
CA ASP A 71 28.65 7.20 -7.58
C ASP A 71 27.60 7.01 -6.48
N ILE A 72 26.87 8.09 -6.17
CA ILE A 72 25.76 8.13 -5.22
C ILE A 72 24.54 8.69 -5.96
N THR A 73 23.41 8.00 -5.80
CA THR A 73 22.15 8.38 -6.41
C THR A 73 20.99 8.22 -5.43
N GLY A 74 19.86 8.81 -5.78
CA GLY A 74 18.66 8.67 -4.98
C GLY A 74 17.48 9.44 -5.53
N LEU A 75 16.36 9.29 -4.86
CA LEU A 75 15.10 9.94 -5.22
C LEU A 75 14.44 10.55 -3.99
N VAL A 76 14.05 11.81 -4.13
CA VAL A 76 13.20 12.55 -3.20
C VAL A 76 11.94 13.02 -3.93
N HIS A 77 10.87 13.35 -3.20
CA HIS A 77 9.64 13.83 -3.83
C HIS A 77 9.62 15.35 -3.81
N TYR A 78 8.94 15.98 -4.78
CA TYR A 78 8.87 17.44 -4.89
C TYR A 78 8.36 18.18 -3.65
N ARG A 79 7.62 17.49 -2.76
CA ARG A 79 7.10 17.99 -1.48
C ARG A 79 7.71 17.33 -0.25
N ARG A 80 8.75 16.51 -0.40
CA ARG A 80 9.40 15.78 0.70
C ARG A 80 10.87 15.60 0.43
N TYR A 81 11.70 16.33 1.17
CA TYR A 81 13.16 16.26 1.12
C TYR A 81 13.67 15.77 2.48
N PHE A 82 14.83 15.12 2.52
CA PHE A 82 15.52 14.84 3.77
C PHE A 82 16.08 16.14 4.34
N ARG A 83 15.74 16.44 5.59
CA ARG A 83 16.10 17.68 6.28
C ARG A 83 17.58 17.65 6.70
N SER A 84 18.30 18.74 6.43
CA SER A 84 19.66 18.95 6.93
C SER A 84 19.71 18.92 8.47
N SER A 85 20.81 18.41 9.01
CA SER A 85 21.08 18.44 10.45
C SER A 85 21.69 19.76 10.91
N THR A 86 22.24 20.54 9.99
CA THR A 86 22.95 21.80 10.28
C THR A 86 22.13 23.03 9.93
N GLU A 87 21.29 22.95 8.90
CA GLU A 87 20.51 24.08 8.39
C GLU A 87 19.01 23.81 8.50
N CYS A 88 18.28 24.75 9.12
CA CYS A 88 16.83 24.61 9.30
C CYS A 88 16.12 24.77 7.96
N ASN A 89 15.20 23.86 7.64
CA ASN A 89 14.38 23.89 6.41
C ASN A 89 15.17 23.84 5.09
N GLU A 90 16.40 23.35 5.15
CA GLU A 90 17.22 23.05 3.98
C GLU A 90 17.35 21.53 3.79
N PRO A 91 17.50 21.06 2.54
CA PRO A 91 17.72 19.66 2.28
C PRO A 91 19.16 19.25 2.63
N LEU A 92 19.41 17.93 2.77
CA LEU A 92 20.76 17.44 3.04
C LEU A 92 21.76 17.94 1.99
N SER A 93 22.84 18.55 2.46
CA SER A 93 23.96 18.92 1.59
C SER A 93 24.71 17.69 1.07
N GLU A 94 25.45 17.85 -0.03
CA GLU A 94 26.34 16.79 -0.54
C GLU A 94 27.32 16.30 0.55
N GLN A 95 27.86 17.21 1.37
CA GLN A 95 28.78 16.85 2.45
C GLN A 95 28.11 15.99 3.52
N GLU A 96 26.87 16.31 3.91
CA GLU A 96 26.10 15.51 4.86
C GLU A 96 25.79 14.12 4.29
N ILE A 97 25.37 14.04 3.02
CA ILE A 97 25.08 12.78 2.33
C ILE A 97 26.34 11.89 2.32
N ARG A 98 27.49 12.42 1.91
CA ARG A 98 28.75 11.66 1.89
C ARG A 98 29.17 11.20 3.29
N THR A 99 28.99 12.08 4.28
CA THR A 99 29.33 11.74 5.68
C THR A 99 28.44 10.61 6.20
N ALA A 100 27.13 10.66 5.94
CA ALA A 100 26.20 9.61 6.29
C ALA A 100 26.53 8.28 5.60
N LEU A 101 26.76 8.30 4.28
CA LEU A 101 27.06 7.10 3.49
C LEU A 101 28.50 6.55 3.66
N SER A 102 29.36 7.27 4.37
CA SER A 102 30.66 6.74 4.82
C SER A 102 30.52 5.80 6.02
N LYS A 103 29.40 5.86 6.74
CA LYS A 103 29.13 5.08 7.96
C LYS A 103 28.00 4.08 7.79
N HIS A 104 27.05 4.38 6.91
CA HIS A 104 25.85 3.60 6.64
C HIS A 104 25.73 3.32 5.14
N ASP A 105 24.92 2.34 4.76
CA ASP A 105 24.75 1.97 3.35
C ASP A 105 23.69 2.80 2.63
N CYS A 106 22.67 3.28 3.35
CA CYS A 106 21.52 3.95 2.74
C CYS A 106 20.88 4.98 3.68
N ILE A 107 20.51 6.13 3.12
CA ILE A 107 19.71 7.17 3.78
C ILE A 107 18.24 6.94 3.41
N VAL A 108 17.36 6.93 4.41
CA VAL A 108 15.91 6.78 4.24
C VAL A 108 15.13 7.78 5.08
N ALA A 109 13.84 7.90 4.81
CA ALA A 109 12.95 8.72 5.62
C ALA A 109 12.82 8.13 7.03
N GLN A 110 12.80 9.01 8.03
CA GLN A 110 12.55 8.62 9.41
C GLN A 110 11.28 7.78 9.53
N ARG A 111 11.36 6.71 10.32
CA ARG A 111 10.26 5.77 10.47
C ARG A 111 8.99 6.46 10.99
N THR A 112 7.85 6.04 10.47
CA THR A 112 6.52 6.50 10.87
C THR A 112 5.71 5.31 11.38
N PHE A 113 4.99 5.49 12.48
CA PHE A 113 4.14 4.45 13.04
C PHE A 113 2.81 4.30 12.28
N CYS A 114 2.39 3.06 12.08
CA CYS A 114 1.18 2.69 11.38
C CYS A 114 -0.04 2.82 12.29
N THR A 115 -1.06 3.55 11.84
CA THR A 115 -2.35 3.69 12.53
C THR A 115 -3.49 3.29 11.61
N SER A 116 -4.47 2.58 12.17
CA SER A 116 -5.68 2.19 11.46
C SER A 116 -6.55 3.42 11.19
N LYS A 117 -7.03 3.58 9.95
CA LYS A 117 -7.98 4.66 9.60
C LYS A 117 -9.37 4.45 10.18
N LEU A 118 -9.67 3.25 10.70
CA LEU A 118 -11.00 2.92 11.22
C LEU A 118 -11.18 3.41 12.65
N ASP A 119 -10.15 3.27 13.49
CA ASP A 119 -10.22 3.49 14.94
C ASP A 119 -9.05 4.34 15.51
N GLY A 120 -8.03 4.65 14.70
CA GLY A 120 -6.87 5.46 15.11
C GLY A 120 -5.84 4.72 15.97
N TYR A 121 -6.07 3.43 16.26
CA TYR A 121 -5.13 2.62 17.04
C TYR A 121 -3.89 2.28 16.22
N LEU A 122 -2.78 2.12 16.92
CA LEU A 122 -1.58 1.52 16.36
C LEU A 122 -1.91 0.14 15.79
N CYS A 123 -1.46 -0.12 14.57
CA CYS A 123 -1.71 -1.38 13.88
C CYS A 123 -0.48 -1.85 13.09
N SER A 124 -0.57 -3.06 12.54
CA SER A 124 0.46 -3.59 11.65
C SER A 124 0.48 -2.85 10.31
N ALA A 125 1.60 -2.90 9.59
CA ALA A 125 1.73 -2.34 8.24
C ALA A 125 0.71 -2.98 7.26
N ALA A 126 0.39 -4.27 7.44
CA ALA A 126 -0.65 -4.95 6.68
C ALA A 126 -2.04 -4.37 6.94
N GLU A 127 -2.41 -4.19 8.21
CA GLU A 127 -3.70 -3.63 8.59
C GLU A 127 -3.82 -2.18 8.12
N GLN A 128 -2.76 -1.38 8.30
CA GLN A 128 -2.72 0.00 7.81
C GLN A 128 -3.00 0.07 6.31
N TYR A 129 -2.37 -0.79 5.51
CA TYR A 129 -2.65 -0.88 4.07
C TYR A 129 -4.10 -1.25 3.80
N ARG A 130 -4.63 -2.29 4.46
CA ARG A 130 -6.01 -2.76 4.29
C ARG A 130 -7.06 -1.70 4.65
N THR A 131 -6.79 -0.84 5.64
CA THR A 131 -7.71 0.26 5.97
C THR A 131 -7.73 1.38 4.93
N CYS A 132 -6.80 1.37 3.97
CA CYS A 132 -6.66 2.41 2.93
C CYS A 132 -6.85 1.89 1.50
N HIS A 133 -6.60 0.60 1.27
CA HIS A 133 -6.46 -0.03 -0.04
C HIS A 133 -7.13 -1.41 -0.06
N SER A 134 -7.06 -2.12 -1.19
CA SER A 134 -7.59 -3.48 -1.30
C SER A 134 -6.75 -4.47 -0.49
N SER A 135 -7.37 -5.24 0.38
CA SER A 135 -6.65 -6.28 1.14
C SER A 135 -6.02 -7.35 0.26
N THR A 136 -6.61 -7.63 -0.91
CA THR A 136 -6.12 -8.68 -1.82
C THR A 136 -4.84 -8.28 -2.54
N ASP A 137 -4.50 -6.99 -2.63
CA ASP A 137 -3.23 -6.52 -3.20
C ASP A 137 -2.04 -7.09 -2.41
N LEU A 138 -2.09 -6.99 -1.08
CA LEU A 138 -1.05 -7.56 -0.21
C LEU A 138 -1.05 -9.09 -0.23
N THR A 139 -2.22 -9.73 -0.28
CA THR A 139 -2.32 -11.20 -0.42
C THR A 139 -1.69 -11.71 -1.73
N GLN A 140 -1.87 -10.96 -2.81
CA GLN A 140 -1.23 -11.23 -4.10
C GLN A 140 0.28 -11.03 -4.03
N LEU A 141 0.72 -9.96 -3.36
CA LEU A 141 2.14 -9.69 -3.11
C LEU A 141 2.79 -10.80 -2.26
N ASP A 142 2.18 -11.24 -1.15
CA ASP A 142 2.66 -12.39 -0.37
C ASP A 142 2.81 -13.63 -1.26
N SER A 143 1.81 -13.90 -2.11
CA SER A 143 1.84 -15.02 -3.05
C SER A 143 2.93 -14.91 -4.12
N VAL A 144 3.33 -13.70 -4.51
CA VAL A 144 4.46 -13.45 -5.43
C VAL A 144 5.78 -13.67 -4.71
N ILE A 145 5.99 -13.02 -3.56
CA ILE A 145 7.23 -13.13 -2.78
C ILE A 145 7.46 -14.58 -2.35
N LYS A 146 6.45 -15.24 -1.78
CA LYS A 146 6.54 -16.64 -1.35
C LYS A 146 6.88 -17.60 -2.49
N ARG A 147 6.47 -17.30 -3.72
CA ARG A 147 6.69 -18.19 -4.86
C ARG A 147 8.02 -17.94 -5.57
N TYR A 148 8.35 -16.68 -5.83
CA TYR A 148 9.44 -16.30 -6.73
C TYR A 148 10.64 -15.70 -5.99
N PHE A 149 10.43 -15.13 -4.80
CA PHE A 149 11.46 -14.44 -4.01
C PHE A 149 11.53 -15.04 -2.60
N ARG A 150 11.66 -16.37 -2.53
CA ARG A 150 11.53 -17.15 -1.28
C ARG A 150 12.43 -16.65 -0.15
N SER A 151 13.65 -16.20 -0.47
CA SER A 151 14.58 -15.63 0.50
C SER A 151 14.08 -14.33 1.15
N TYR A 152 13.23 -13.57 0.46
CA TYR A 152 12.65 -12.32 0.97
C TYR A 152 11.36 -12.56 1.77
N HIS A 153 10.78 -13.77 1.75
CA HIS A 153 9.49 -14.04 2.40
C HIS A 153 9.51 -13.86 3.93
N PRO A 154 10.55 -14.27 4.67
CA PRO A 154 10.64 -13.98 6.11
C PRO A 154 10.63 -12.48 6.41
N ALA A 155 11.44 -11.69 5.67
CA ALA A 155 11.49 -10.24 5.79
C ALA A 155 10.13 -9.61 5.44
N PHE A 156 9.47 -10.08 4.37
CA PHE A 156 8.12 -9.65 4.02
C PHE A 156 7.14 -9.85 5.18
N ARG A 157 7.07 -11.05 5.75
CA ARG A 157 6.15 -11.34 6.87
C ARG A 157 6.50 -10.52 8.12
N LEU A 158 7.78 -10.26 8.37
CA LEU A 158 8.22 -9.40 9.46
C LEU A 158 7.77 -7.95 9.26
N CYS A 159 8.07 -7.36 8.10
CA CYS A 159 7.67 -5.99 7.76
C CYS A 159 6.16 -5.80 7.81
N MET A 160 5.38 -6.76 7.31
CA MET A 160 3.91 -6.67 7.32
C MET A 160 3.31 -6.73 8.73
N LYS A 161 4.01 -7.32 9.70
CA LYS A 161 3.61 -7.38 11.11
C LYS A 161 4.11 -6.20 11.95
N ARG A 162 5.11 -5.45 11.47
CA ARG A 162 5.64 -4.29 12.18
C ARG A 162 4.59 -3.18 12.25
N ASP A 163 4.72 -2.35 13.28
CA ASP A 163 3.86 -1.20 13.56
C ASP A 163 4.43 0.12 13.01
N TYR A 164 5.44 0.05 12.13
CA TYR A 164 6.05 1.21 11.48
C TYR A 164 6.58 0.87 10.08
N LEU A 165 6.81 1.90 9.28
CA LEU A 165 7.47 1.84 7.98
C LEU A 165 8.41 3.04 7.80
N HIS A 166 9.44 2.90 6.97
CA HIS A 166 10.11 4.06 6.35
C HIS A 166 9.27 4.48 5.14
N PRO A 167 8.66 5.68 5.16
CA PRO A 167 7.65 6.06 4.17
C PRO A 167 8.25 6.57 2.85
N PHE A 168 7.37 6.78 1.86
CA PHE A 168 7.61 7.51 0.62
C PHE A 168 8.51 6.87 -0.43
N ASN A 169 8.93 5.62 -0.27
CA ASN A 169 9.82 4.95 -1.24
C ASN A 169 11.04 5.82 -1.68
N MET A 170 11.47 6.72 -0.79
CA MET A 170 12.58 7.66 -0.97
C MET A 170 13.82 7.09 -0.32
N LEU A 171 14.94 7.12 -1.05
CA LEU A 171 16.24 6.66 -0.55
C LEU A 171 17.39 7.34 -1.28
N ILE A 172 18.54 7.45 -0.61
CA ILE A 172 19.82 7.87 -1.20
C ILE A 172 20.88 6.84 -0.81
N CYS A 173 21.65 6.33 -1.76
CA CYS A 173 22.67 5.31 -1.52
C CYS A 173 23.72 5.29 -2.64
N ARG A 174 24.72 4.42 -2.51
CA ARG A 174 25.65 4.11 -3.61
C ARG A 174 24.87 3.49 -4.79
N LYS A 175 25.28 3.83 -6.02
CA LYS A 175 24.57 3.42 -7.24
C LYS A 175 24.42 1.91 -7.38
N GLU A 176 25.40 1.13 -6.93
CA GLU A 176 25.34 -0.32 -7.00
C GLU A 176 24.18 -0.88 -6.17
N LEU A 177 23.95 -0.33 -4.97
CA LEU A 177 22.85 -0.70 -4.09
C LEU A 177 21.51 -0.25 -4.69
N PHE A 178 21.45 0.98 -5.21
CA PHE A 178 20.26 1.50 -5.88
C PHE A 178 19.83 0.59 -7.03
N ASP A 179 20.78 0.19 -7.86
CA ASP A 179 20.51 -0.65 -9.03
C ASP A 179 20.08 -2.06 -8.65
N GLU A 180 20.69 -2.64 -7.62
CA GLU A 180 20.27 -3.94 -7.09
C GLU A 180 18.83 -3.88 -6.56
N TYR A 181 18.49 -2.83 -5.80
CA TYR A 181 17.14 -2.59 -5.30
C TYR A 181 16.14 -2.46 -6.46
N CYS A 182 16.44 -1.62 -7.45
CA CYS A 182 15.52 -1.37 -8.56
C CYS A 182 15.28 -2.62 -9.40
N ARG A 183 16.33 -3.39 -9.72
CA ARG A 183 16.18 -4.66 -10.46
C ARG A 183 15.27 -5.63 -9.71
N TRP A 184 15.47 -5.78 -8.39
CA TRP A 184 14.59 -6.61 -7.57
C TRP A 184 13.15 -6.07 -7.53
N LEU A 185 12.97 -4.77 -7.32
CA LEU A 185 11.66 -4.12 -7.25
C LEU A 185 10.86 -4.35 -8.54
N PHE A 186 11.43 -4.01 -9.71
CA PHE A 186 10.73 -4.16 -10.99
C PHE A 186 10.51 -5.63 -11.37
N GLU A 187 11.38 -6.54 -10.93
CA GLU A 187 11.14 -7.97 -11.09
C GLU A 187 9.91 -8.45 -10.28
N VAL A 188 9.70 -7.92 -9.07
CA VAL A 188 8.49 -8.18 -8.27
C VAL A 188 7.26 -7.54 -8.93
N GLU A 189 7.34 -6.27 -9.30
CA GLU A 189 6.23 -5.51 -9.89
C GLU A 189 5.73 -6.15 -11.20
N SER A 190 6.64 -6.58 -12.08
CA SER A 190 6.27 -7.25 -13.33
C SER A 190 5.43 -8.52 -13.11
N ARG A 191 5.61 -9.22 -11.97
CA ARG A 191 4.80 -10.39 -11.59
C ARG A 191 3.47 -9.98 -10.96
N LEU A 192 3.41 -8.83 -10.30
CA LEU A 192 2.16 -8.26 -9.78
C LEU A 192 1.28 -7.71 -10.89
N GLU A 193 1.86 -7.12 -11.94
CA GLU A 193 1.12 -6.68 -13.13
C GLU A 193 0.36 -7.82 -13.83
N GLU A 194 0.76 -9.09 -13.64
CA GLU A 194 0.00 -10.25 -14.14
C GLU A 194 -1.20 -10.65 -13.25
N ARG A 195 -1.32 -10.05 -12.06
CA ARG A 195 -2.19 -10.48 -10.96
C ARG A 195 -3.13 -9.38 -10.46
N ILE A 196 -2.76 -8.12 -10.67
CA ILE A 196 -3.50 -6.93 -10.28
C ILE A 196 -3.75 -6.13 -11.54
N ASP A 197 -5.03 -5.85 -11.82
CA ASP A 197 -5.40 -4.88 -12.84
C ASP A 197 -5.66 -3.53 -12.13
N PRO A 198 -4.81 -2.52 -12.35
CA PRO A 198 -4.96 -1.24 -11.67
C PRO A 198 -6.16 -0.43 -12.20
N TYR A 199 -6.73 -0.77 -13.36
CA TYR A 199 -7.84 -0.01 -13.96
C TYR A 199 -9.21 -0.62 -13.71
N LEU A 200 -9.26 -1.87 -13.23
CA LEU A 200 -10.50 -2.56 -12.91
C LEU A 200 -10.95 -2.23 -11.48
N ASP A 201 -12.21 -1.80 -11.35
CA ASP A 201 -12.89 -1.55 -10.06
C ASP A 201 -12.20 -0.49 -9.15
N ARG A 202 -11.28 0.31 -9.71
CA ARG A 202 -10.46 1.31 -9.02
C ARG A 202 -10.74 2.73 -9.50
N ASP A 203 -10.86 3.66 -8.56
CA ASP A 203 -10.84 5.09 -8.84
C ASP A 203 -9.41 5.59 -9.14
N ASP A 204 -9.26 6.88 -9.43
CA ASP A 204 -7.95 7.47 -9.74
C ASP A 204 -6.95 7.40 -8.59
N TYR A 205 -7.42 7.31 -7.34
CA TYR A 205 -6.56 7.13 -6.18
C TYR A 205 -6.05 5.68 -6.08
N GLN A 206 -6.95 4.70 -6.20
CA GLN A 206 -6.64 3.27 -6.06
C GLN A 206 -5.90 2.68 -7.27
N LYS A 207 -5.92 3.36 -8.43
CA LYS A 207 -5.07 3.02 -9.60
C LYS A 207 -3.57 3.01 -9.28
N ARG A 208 -3.14 3.76 -8.25
CA ARG A 208 -1.75 3.92 -7.80
C ARG A 208 -1.20 2.72 -7.00
N VAL A 209 -1.82 1.55 -7.16
CA VAL A 209 -1.54 0.33 -6.36
C VAL A 209 -0.06 -0.04 -6.33
N PHE A 210 0.65 0.05 -7.45
CA PHE A 210 2.06 -0.32 -7.51
C PHE A 210 2.94 0.70 -6.77
N GLY A 211 2.62 2.00 -6.82
CA GLY A 211 3.25 3.00 -5.95
C GLY A 211 3.05 2.70 -4.46
N PHE A 212 1.83 2.30 -4.06
CA PHE A 212 1.54 1.95 -2.67
C PHE A 212 2.28 0.67 -2.23
N LEU A 213 2.36 -0.34 -3.09
CA LEU A 213 3.08 -1.59 -2.79
C LEU A 213 4.59 -1.38 -2.74
N ALA A 214 5.15 -0.52 -3.60
CA ALA A 214 6.58 -0.22 -3.62
C ALA A 214 7.10 0.39 -2.30
N GLU A 215 6.31 1.20 -1.62
CA GLU A 215 6.64 1.71 -0.28
C GLU A 215 6.87 0.55 0.73
N ARG A 216 6.08 -0.52 0.62
CA ARG A 216 6.23 -1.72 1.46
C ARG A 216 7.41 -2.55 0.97
N LEU A 217 7.58 -2.70 -0.34
CA LEU A 217 8.69 -3.44 -0.94
C LEU A 217 10.06 -2.84 -0.61
N MET A 218 10.20 -1.51 -0.56
CA MET A 218 11.43 -0.87 -0.10
C MET A 218 11.82 -1.36 1.29
N ASN A 219 10.88 -1.35 2.25
CA ASN A 219 11.12 -1.83 3.61
C ASN A 219 11.50 -3.32 3.64
N VAL A 220 10.86 -4.14 2.80
CA VAL A 220 11.17 -5.58 2.68
C VAL A 220 12.56 -5.81 2.11
N TYR A 221 12.98 -5.02 1.13
CA TYR A 221 14.32 -5.10 0.56
C TYR A 221 15.39 -4.79 1.60
N LEU A 222 15.25 -3.64 2.28
CA LEU A 222 16.19 -3.19 3.30
C LEU A 222 16.33 -4.24 4.41
N GLU A 223 15.21 -4.79 4.88
CA GLU A 223 15.19 -5.85 5.89
C GLU A 223 15.83 -7.15 5.40
N ALA A 224 15.44 -7.64 4.22
CA ALA A 224 15.90 -8.93 3.70
C ALA A 224 17.41 -8.93 3.42
N LYS A 225 17.95 -7.78 3.03
CA LYS A 225 19.37 -7.60 2.74
C LYS A 225 20.19 -7.17 3.96
N GLY A 226 19.54 -6.84 5.08
CA GLY A 226 20.21 -6.34 6.28
C GLY A 226 20.98 -5.05 6.01
N ILE A 227 20.40 -4.16 5.20
CA ILE A 227 21.03 -2.89 4.81
C ILE A 227 21.11 -1.99 6.05
N ASP A 228 22.30 -1.47 6.33
CA ASP A 228 22.47 -0.51 7.41
C ASP A 228 21.94 0.86 6.98
N VAL A 229 20.82 1.27 7.56
CA VAL A 229 20.10 2.49 7.19
C VAL A 229 20.30 3.58 8.23
N VAL A 230 20.40 4.82 7.74
CA VAL A 230 20.30 6.03 8.57
C VAL A 230 19.03 6.80 8.23
N GLU A 231 18.32 7.19 9.29
CA GLU A 231 17.02 7.86 9.19
C GLU A 231 17.18 9.38 9.26
N TYR A 232 16.57 10.08 8.31
CA TYR A 232 16.47 11.54 8.33
C TYR A 232 15.02 12.01 8.34
N PRO A 233 14.66 13.02 9.14
CA PRO A 233 13.35 13.65 9.06
C PRO A 233 13.10 14.20 7.65
N THR A 234 11.84 14.19 7.23
CA THR A 234 11.44 14.84 5.97
C THR A 234 10.78 16.17 6.22
N PHE A 235 10.88 17.09 5.26
CA PHE A 235 10.13 18.35 5.28
C PHE A 235 9.59 18.70 3.89
N ASP A 236 8.57 19.56 3.85
CA ASP A 236 8.01 20.11 2.62
C ASP A 236 8.71 21.43 2.29
N PRO A 237 9.55 21.51 1.23
CA PRO A 237 10.24 22.76 0.89
C PRO A 237 9.30 23.84 0.35
N ILE A 238 8.08 23.49 -0.05
CA ILE A 238 7.06 24.46 -0.50
C ILE A 238 6.39 25.12 0.70
N HIS A 239 6.25 24.35 1.79
CA HIS A 239 5.65 24.80 3.04
C HIS A 239 6.56 24.43 4.22
N PRO A 240 7.73 25.09 4.36
CA PRO A 240 8.74 24.70 5.34
C PRO A 240 8.27 24.85 6.80
N ASP A 241 7.31 25.74 7.05
CA ASP A 241 6.68 25.94 8.35
C ASP A 241 5.52 24.97 8.61
N ASP A 242 5.09 24.22 7.60
CA ASP A 242 4.05 23.21 7.74
C ASP A 242 4.61 21.97 8.43
N ASN A 243 4.41 21.94 9.74
CA ASN A 243 4.60 20.76 10.57
C ASN A 243 3.47 19.73 10.35
N SER A 244 2.97 19.54 9.12
CA SER A 244 2.15 18.39 8.72
C SER A 244 3.02 17.13 8.71
N VAL A 245 3.59 16.83 9.88
CA VAL A 245 4.48 15.71 10.09
C VAL A 245 3.59 14.46 10.13
N LEU A 246 3.97 13.45 9.37
CA LEU A 246 3.51 12.09 9.65
C LEU A 246 3.74 11.79 11.15
N PRO A 247 2.90 10.99 11.79
CA PRO A 247 3.03 10.72 13.22
C PRO A 247 4.38 10.05 13.53
N LEU A 248 5.36 10.87 13.95
CA LEU A 248 6.68 10.43 14.41
C LEU A 248 6.60 9.79 15.80
N LYS A 249 5.60 10.22 16.59
CA LYS A 249 5.31 9.61 17.89
C LYS A 249 4.39 8.44 17.66
N LYS A 250 4.74 7.30 18.28
CA LYS A 250 3.87 6.13 18.36
C LYS A 250 2.50 6.57 18.87
N SER A 251 1.44 6.11 18.22
CA SER A 251 0.07 6.40 18.68
C SER A 251 -0.05 6.02 20.16
N PRO A 252 -0.59 6.90 21.01
CA PRO A 252 -0.83 6.54 22.41
C PRO A 252 -1.90 5.44 22.53
N LEU A 253 -2.70 5.25 21.47
CA LEU A 253 -3.72 4.21 21.39
C LEU A 253 -3.07 2.90 20.91
N VAL A 254 -2.83 2.00 21.86
CA VAL A 254 -2.27 0.66 21.61
C VAL A 254 -3.33 -0.37 22.00
N ARG A 255 -3.55 -1.37 21.13
CA ARG A 255 -4.47 -2.47 21.43
C ARG A 255 -3.87 -3.38 22.49
N SER A 256 -4.69 -3.82 23.45
CA SER A 256 -4.25 -4.72 24.51
C SER A 256 -4.02 -6.12 23.96
N ASP A 257 -2.92 -6.76 24.38
CA ASP A 257 -2.75 -8.20 24.19
C ASP A 257 -3.60 -8.91 25.24
N ALA A 258 -4.92 -8.92 25.01
CA ALA A 258 -5.91 -9.35 25.99
C ALA A 258 -5.89 -10.87 26.28
N GLY A 259 -4.90 -11.62 25.75
CA GLY A 259 -4.76 -13.05 26.02
C GLY A 259 -6.05 -13.83 25.71
N LEU A 260 -6.78 -13.39 24.67
CA LEU A 260 -8.16 -13.79 24.44
C LEU A 260 -8.32 -15.32 24.42
N PRO A 261 -9.39 -15.90 24.99
CA PRO A 261 -9.61 -17.32 24.95
C PRO A 261 -9.92 -17.81 23.53
N TYR A 262 -9.64 -19.08 23.25
CA TYR A 262 -10.19 -19.76 22.09
C TYR A 262 -11.60 -20.25 22.43
N PRO A 263 -12.65 -19.75 21.75
CA PRO A 263 -14.01 -20.18 22.04
C PRO A 263 -14.18 -21.66 21.70
N THR A 264 -14.82 -22.41 22.58
CA THR A 264 -15.14 -23.84 22.38
C THR A 264 -16.51 -24.05 21.73
N ILE A 265 -17.33 -22.99 21.66
CA ILE A 265 -18.69 -22.99 21.11
C ILE A 265 -18.69 -22.26 19.77
N ARG A 266 -19.48 -22.74 18.81
CA ARG A 266 -19.65 -22.07 17.52
C ARG A 266 -20.43 -20.76 17.69
N PRO A 267 -20.12 -19.71 16.91
CA PRO A 267 -20.86 -18.45 16.92
C PRO A 267 -22.24 -18.63 16.25
N VAL A 268 -23.20 -19.16 16.99
CA VAL A 268 -24.58 -19.34 16.55
C VAL A 268 -25.47 -18.29 17.20
N TYR A 269 -26.28 -17.61 16.39
CA TYR A 269 -27.28 -16.64 16.85
C TYR A 269 -28.58 -16.88 16.10
N GLU A 270 -29.69 -17.00 16.83
CA GLU A 270 -31.03 -17.29 16.26
C GLU A 270 -31.06 -18.47 15.26
N GLY A 271 -30.26 -19.51 15.53
CA GLY A 271 -30.18 -20.72 14.69
C GLY A 271 -29.29 -20.59 13.44
N ILE A 272 -28.66 -19.44 13.21
CA ILE A 272 -27.75 -19.19 12.09
C ILE A 272 -26.30 -19.32 12.56
N ASP A 273 -25.48 -20.07 11.81
CA ASP A 273 -24.04 -20.25 12.07
C ASP A 273 -23.23 -19.13 11.39
N TYR A 274 -22.60 -18.26 12.19
CA TYR A 274 -21.80 -17.12 11.73
C TYR A 274 -20.31 -17.45 11.57
N SER A 275 -19.88 -18.71 11.67
CA SER A 275 -18.45 -19.09 11.66
C SER A 275 -17.69 -18.69 10.38
N LYS A 276 -18.38 -18.29 9.31
CA LYS A 276 -17.77 -17.83 8.05
C LYS A 276 -17.55 -16.31 7.97
N VAL A 277 -18.16 -15.57 8.89
CA VAL A 277 -18.16 -14.10 8.89
C VAL A 277 -17.78 -13.51 10.24
N PHE A 278 -17.68 -14.34 11.28
CA PHE A 278 -17.30 -13.95 12.63
C PHE A 278 -16.30 -14.93 13.23
N GLU A 279 -15.19 -14.40 13.72
CA GLU A 279 -14.19 -15.08 14.52
C GLU A 279 -13.91 -14.21 15.77
N TYR A 280 -14.25 -14.73 16.94
CA TYR A 280 -14.20 -14.01 18.22
C TYR A 280 -12.87 -13.30 18.48
N ARG A 281 -11.75 -14.02 18.35
CA ARG A 281 -10.41 -13.46 18.61
C ARG A 281 -10.10 -12.35 17.62
N PHE A 282 -10.27 -12.63 16.33
CA PHE A 282 -10.06 -11.65 15.28
C PHE A 282 -10.89 -10.39 15.52
N TYR A 283 -12.17 -10.54 15.88
CA TYR A 283 -13.04 -9.40 16.09
C TYR A 283 -12.57 -8.53 17.25
N LEU A 284 -12.21 -9.11 18.40
CA LEU A 284 -11.74 -8.32 19.53
C LEU A 284 -10.33 -7.74 19.35
N THR A 285 -9.40 -8.44 18.69
CA THR A 285 -8.04 -7.90 18.46
C THR A 285 -8.03 -6.70 17.52
N HIS A 286 -9.08 -6.51 16.72
CA HIS A 286 -9.22 -5.37 15.80
C HIS A 286 -10.18 -4.30 16.33
N ASN A 287 -10.74 -4.48 17.53
CA ASN A 287 -11.74 -3.59 18.12
C ASN A 287 -11.47 -3.44 19.63
N GLU A 288 -10.52 -2.57 19.97
CA GLU A 288 -10.01 -2.40 21.34
C GLU A 288 -11.09 -1.95 22.34
N ASP A 289 -12.06 -1.17 21.88
CA ASP A 289 -13.24 -0.77 22.65
C ASP A 289 -14.05 -1.98 23.12
N LEU A 290 -14.17 -3.00 22.28
CA LEU A 290 -14.91 -4.24 22.56
C LEU A 290 -14.07 -5.24 23.36
N ALA A 291 -12.76 -5.29 23.15
CA ALA A 291 -11.86 -6.20 23.86
C ALA A 291 -11.99 -6.02 25.38
N LYS A 292 -12.12 -4.76 25.85
CA LYS A 292 -12.31 -4.44 27.26
C LYS A 292 -13.66 -4.91 27.82
N ALA A 293 -14.71 -4.89 27.00
CA ALA A 293 -16.07 -5.23 27.43
C ALA A 293 -16.38 -6.74 27.34
N TYR A 294 -15.74 -7.46 26.41
CA TYR A 294 -16.16 -8.82 26.02
C TYR A 294 -15.01 -9.85 25.99
N SER A 295 -13.88 -9.60 26.66
CA SER A 295 -12.69 -10.47 26.67
C SER A 295 -12.90 -11.91 27.16
N ASP A 296 -14.02 -12.20 27.81
CA ASP A 296 -14.43 -13.53 28.27
C ASP A 296 -15.84 -13.93 27.80
N ASN A 297 -16.46 -13.14 26.91
CA ASN A 297 -17.86 -13.34 26.49
C ASN A 297 -18.02 -13.43 24.96
N PRO A 298 -17.74 -14.61 24.36
CA PRO A 298 -17.88 -14.81 22.91
C PRO A 298 -19.29 -14.59 22.36
N GLN A 299 -20.32 -14.92 23.14
CA GLN A 299 -21.71 -14.80 22.69
C GLN A 299 -22.14 -13.33 22.60
N GLU A 300 -21.80 -12.52 23.59
CA GLU A 300 -22.09 -11.08 23.55
C GLU A 300 -21.24 -10.36 22.49
N SER A 301 -20.01 -10.82 22.26
CA SER A 301 -19.19 -10.33 21.14
C SER A 301 -19.84 -10.60 19.78
N LEU A 302 -20.41 -11.80 19.56
CA LEU A 302 -21.20 -12.12 18.37
C LEU A 302 -22.45 -11.24 18.27
N ARG A 303 -23.20 -11.10 19.38
CA ARG A 303 -24.39 -10.24 19.42
C ARG A 303 -24.04 -8.81 19.04
N HIS A 304 -22.92 -8.28 19.55
CA HIS A 304 -22.44 -6.95 19.19
C HIS A 304 -22.16 -6.84 17.68
N PHE A 305 -21.48 -7.82 17.08
CA PHE A 305 -21.24 -7.83 15.64
C PHE A 305 -22.55 -7.76 14.83
N ILE A 306 -23.55 -8.55 15.21
CA ILE A 306 -24.84 -8.60 14.50
C ILE A 306 -25.62 -7.29 14.64
N VAL A 307 -25.69 -6.73 15.85
CA VAL A 307 -26.53 -5.55 16.14
C VAL A 307 -25.86 -4.24 15.72
N HIS A 308 -24.54 -4.15 15.87
CA HIS A 308 -23.76 -2.92 15.67
C HIS A 308 -22.63 -3.11 14.66
N GLY A 309 -21.79 -4.14 14.83
CA GLY A 309 -20.55 -4.29 14.07
C GLY A 309 -20.73 -4.35 12.55
N ALA A 310 -21.77 -5.02 12.06
CA ALA A 310 -22.08 -5.06 10.62
C ALA A 310 -22.44 -3.67 10.08
N ARG A 311 -23.25 -2.89 10.81
CA ARG A 311 -23.62 -1.51 10.45
C ARG A 311 -22.42 -0.58 10.45
N GLU A 312 -21.53 -0.76 11.41
CA GLU A 312 -20.25 -0.04 11.51
C GLU A 312 -19.20 -0.56 10.52
N LYS A 313 -19.54 -1.59 9.72
CA LYS A 313 -18.65 -2.24 8.75
C LYS A 313 -17.35 -2.77 9.35
N ARG A 314 -17.38 -3.12 10.65
CA ARG A 314 -16.24 -3.76 11.34
C ARG A 314 -15.98 -5.12 10.74
N MET A 315 -14.71 -5.40 10.44
CA MET A 315 -14.29 -6.72 9.97
C MET A 315 -14.20 -7.67 11.16
N ALA A 316 -14.99 -8.74 11.13
CA ALA A 316 -15.07 -9.71 12.23
C ALA A 316 -14.46 -11.07 11.89
N HIS A 317 -13.97 -11.26 10.67
CA HIS A 317 -13.36 -12.52 10.24
C HIS A 317 -12.28 -12.25 9.19
N PRO A 318 -11.13 -12.94 9.23
CA PRO A 318 -9.99 -12.63 8.36
C PRO A 318 -10.25 -12.86 6.87
N CYS A 319 -11.25 -13.68 6.51
CA CYS A 319 -11.65 -13.93 5.12
C CYS A 319 -13.00 -13.29 4.74
N PHE A 320 -13.52 -12.35 5.54
CA PHE A 320 -14.80 -11.70 5.22
C PHE A 320 -14.88 -10.27 5.76
N SER A 321 -15.19 -9.33 4.86
CA SER A 321 -15.45 -7.93 5.15
C SER A 321 -16.82 -7.54 4.62
N VAL A 322 -17.67 -7.02 5.52
CA VAL A 322 -19.01 -6.52 5.16
C VAL A 322 -18.90 -5.42 4.11
N ALA A 323 -17.96 -4.49 4.27
CA ALA A 323 -17.71 -3.41 3.32
C ALA A 323 -17.31 -3.94 1.94
N SER A 324 -16.46 -4.98 1.90
CA SER A 324 -16.04 -5.61 0.65
C SER A 324 -17.21 -6.27 -0.07
N TYR A 325 -17.99 -7.09 0.66
CA TYR A 325 -19.09 -7.82 0.06
C TYR A 325 -20.18 -6.89 -0.47
N MET A 326 -20.48 -5.81 0.24
CA MET A 326 -21.42 -4.78 -0.25
C MET A 326 -20.92 -4.08 -1.52
N GLN A 327 -19.64 -3.69 -1.56
CA GLN A 327 -19.05 -2.97 -2.69
C GLN A 327 -18.79 -3.87 -3.91
N GLY A 328 -18.54 -5.15 -3.67
CA GLY A 328 -18.33 -6.17 -4.70
C GLY A 328 -19.63 -6.59 -5.40
N HIS A 329 -20.79 -6.41 -4.76
CA HIS A 329 -22.10 -6.88 -5.21
C HIS A 329 -23.12 -5.74 -5.39
N PRO A 330 -22.90 -4.79 -6.31
CA PRO A 330 -23.83 -3.67 -6.54
C PRO A 330 -25.21 -4.13 -7.00
N GLU A 331 -25.34 -5.31 -7.60
CA GLU A 331 -26.61 -5.91 -8.02
C GLU A 331 -27.54 -6.27 -6.85
N LEU A 332 -27.01 -6.41 -5.64
CA LEU A 332 -27.80 -6.67 -4.43
C LEU A 332 -28.40 -5.39 -3.82
N LYS A 333 -27.89 -4.21 -4.22
CA LYS A 333 -28.32 -2.91 -3.68
C LYS A 333 -29.81 -2.63 -3.87
N PRO A 334 -30.45 -2.93 -5.01
CA PRO A 334 -31.90 -2.77 -5.16
C PRO A 334 -32.74 -3.59 -4.18
N LYS A 335 -32.21 -4.72 -3.68
CA LYS A 335 -32.91 -5.63 -2.77
C LYS A 335 -32.68 -5.29 -1.30
N TYR A 336 -31.44 -5.00 -0.92
CA TYR A 336 -31.04 -4.84 0.48
C TYR A 336 -30.77 -3.38 0.88
N GLY A 337 -30.72 -2.46 -0.07
CA GLY A 337 -30.38 -1.06 0.19
C GLY A 337 -29.03 -0.94 0.88
N ASP A 338 -28.98 -0.14 1.95
CA ASP A 338 -27.77 0.07 2.75
C ASP A 338 -27.77 -0.76 4.05
N ASP A 339 -28.55 -1.85 4.16
CA ASP A 339 -28.59 -2.73 5.34
C ASP A 339 -27.44 -3.75 5.35
N PRO A 340 -26.35 -3.55 6.09
CA PRO A 340 -25.16 -4.40 5.96
C PRO A 340 -25.38 -5.81 6.54
N LEU A 341 -26.32 -5.97 7.48
CA LEU A 341 -26.63 -7.28 8.05
C LEU A 341 -27.34 -8.16 7.01
N ALA A 342 -28.18 -7.60 6.15
CA ALA A 342 -28.81 -8.34 5.06
C ALA A 342 -27.77 -8.92 4.08
N TYR A 343 -26.68 -8.19 3.81
CA TYR A 343 -25.55 -8.69 3.02
C TYR A 343 -24.79 -9.83 3.72
N VAL A 344 -24.59 -9.74 5.03
CA VAL A 344 -24.01 -10.83 5.82
C VAL A 344 -24.87 -12.10 5.73
N LEU A 345 -26.18 -11.96 5.91
CA LEU A 345 -27.12 -13.07 5.82
C LEU A 345 -27.15 -13.67 4.41
N HIS A 346 -27.12 -12.83 3.37
CA HIS A 346 -27.00 -13.27 1.97
C HIS A 346 -25.74 -14.13 1.75
N TYR A 347 -24.58 -13.66 2.22
CA TYR A 347 -23.32 -14.42 2.13
C TYR A 347 -23.43 -15.78 2.83
N LEU A 348 -24.07 -15.83 4.01
CA LEU A 348 -24.26 -17.07 4.76
C LEU A 348 -25.21 -18.03 4.03
N SER A 349 -26.30 -17.54 3.45
CA SER A 349 -27.34 -18.35 2.81
C SER A 349 -27.03 -18.77 1.36
N THR A 350 -26.12 -18.09 0.67
CA THR A 350 -25.88 -18.28 -0.77
C THR A 350 -24.43 -18.66 -1.08
N PRO A 351 -24.01 -19.93 -0.85
CA PRO A 351 -22.62 -20.36 -1.06
C PRO A 351 -22.08 -20.18 -2.48
N SER A 352 -22.95 -20.14 -3.49
CA SER A 352 -22.58 -19.94 -4.90
C SER A 352 -22.13 -18.52 -5.24
N GLU A 353 -22.44 -17.53 -4.39
CA GLU A 353 -22.24 -16.10 -4.64
C GLU A 353 -21.34 -15.44 -3.58
N ARG A 354 -20.31 -16.17 -3.14
CA ARG A 354 -19.36 -15.74 -2.09
C ARG A 354 -18.08 -15.08 -2.63
N ASN A 355 -18.08 -14.65 -3.89
CA ASN A 355 -17.01 -13.81 -4.43
C ASN A 355 -16.94 -12.48 -3.68
N HIS A 356 -15.82 -11.76 -3.82
CA HIS A 356 -15.63 -10.41 -3.25
C HIS A 356 -15.82 -10.33 -1.72
N ALA A 357 -15.63 -11.45 -1.01
CA ALA A 357 -15.68 -11.51 0.45
C ALA A 357 -14.64 -10.58 1.11
N THR A 358 -13.51 -10.34 0.44
CA THR A 358 -12.46 -9.36 0.80
C THR A 358 -11.93 -8.69 -0.47
N GLY A 359 -11.14 -7.64 -0.33
CA GLY A 359 -10.47 -6.95 -1.43
C GLY A 359 -11.24 -5.78 -2.03
N TYR A 360 -12.51 -5.61 -1.69
CA TYR A 360 -13.32 -4.47 -2.10
C TYR A 360 -13.62 -3.52 -0.93
N GLU A 361 -12.78 -3.53 0.11
CA GLU A 361 -12.97 -2.64 1.27
C GLU A 361 -12.90 -1.16 0.85
N ASN A 362 -12.01 -0.86 -0.10
CA ASN A 362 -11.74 0.46 -0.64
C ASN A 362 -11.84 0.51 -2.18
N LEU A 363 -12.45 -0.51 -2.79
CA LEU A 363 -12.68 -0.59 -4.24
C LEU A 363 -14.17 -0.61 -4.53
N GLN A 364 -14.56 -0.19 -5.73
CA GLN A 364 -15.95 -0.20 -6.13
C GLN A 364 -16.14 -0.93 -7.46
N THR A 365 -16.91 -2.02 -7.44
CA THR A 365 -17.37 -2.65 -8.67
C THR A 365 -18.26 -1.65 -9.45
N PRO A 366 -17.90 -1.28 -10.69
CA PRO A 366 -18.76 -0.45 -11.54
C PRO A 366 -20.07 -1.17 -11.85
N SER A 367 -21.10 -0.41 -12.23
CA SER A 367 -22.31 -1.00 -12.82
C SER A 367 -21.97 -1.87 -14.03
N LEU A 368 -22.82 -2.86 -14.34
CA LEU A 368 -22.66 -3.73 -15.50
C LEU A 368 -22.46 -2.94 -16.80
N GLU A 369 -23.24 -1.88 -17.00
CA GLU A 369 -23.13 -0.95 -18.15
C GLU A 369 -21.75 -0.30 -18.25
N LYS A 370 -21.17 0.13 -17.11
CA LYS A 370 -19.84 0.75 -17.06
C LYS A 370 -18.72 -0.28 -17.25
N ARG A 371 -18.91 -1.53 -16.80
CA ARG A 371 -17.98 -2.65 -17.04
C ARG A 371 -17.91 -3.03 -18.52
N GLU A 372 -19.02 -3.01 -19.25
CA GLU A 372 -19.04 -3.29 -20.69
C GLU A 372 -18.31 -2.21 -21.49
N ALA A 373 -18.46 -0.94 -21.12
CA ALA A 373 -17.73 0.19 -21.72
C ALA A 373 -16.21 0.15 -21.44
N LEU A 374 -15.82 -0.20 -20.20
CA LEU A 374 -14.41 -0.34 -19.78
C LEU A 374 -13.72 -1.59 -20.34
N SER A 375 -14.48 -2.55 -20.90
CA SER A 375 -13.94 -3.83 -21.38
C SER A 375 -13.01 -3.72 -22.61
N SER A 376 -12.87 -2.50 -23.15
CA SER A 376 -12.09 -2.15 -24.34
C SER A 376 -10.63 -1.72 -24.06
N GLU A 377 -10.23 -1.51 -22.81
CA GLU A 377 -8.93 -0.87 -22.52
C GLU A 377 -7.78 -1.86 -22.26
N ARG A 378 -6.61 -1.50 -22.82
CA ARG A 378 -5.35 -2.22 -22.70
C ARG A 378 -4.80 -2.06 -21.28
N THR A 379 -4.03 -3.05 -20.84
CA THR A 379 -3.39 -3.03 -19.52
C THR A 379 -2.28 -1.97 -19.48
N CYS A 380 -1.76 -1.67 -18.30
CA CYS A 380 -0.64 -0.75 -18.09
C CYS A 380 0.63 -1.12 -18.88
N THR A 381 0.71 -2.31 -19.50
CA THR A 381 1.84 -2.76 -20.32
C THR A 381 1.55 -2.75 -21.83
N GLY A 382 0.34 -2.38 -22.25
CA GLY A 382 -0.13 -2.60 -23.62
C GLY A 382 -0.31 -4.09 -23.99
N LYS A 383 0.13 -5.04 -23.15
CA LYS A 383 -0.06 -6.49 -23.33
C LYS A 383 -1.45 -6.91 -22.86
N ARG A 384 -2.03 -7.91 -23.51
CA ARG A 384 -3.32 -8.47 -23.09
C ARG A 384 -3.13 -9.30 -21.82
N ILE A 385 -3.54 -8.78 -20.66
CA ILE A 385 -3.66 -9.62 -19.46
C ILE A 385 -4.62 -10.76 -19.82
N ASN A 386 -4.18 -11.98 -19.54
CA ASN A 386 -5.04 -13.14 -19.71
C ASN A 386 -6.16 -13.06 -18.67
N LYS A 387 -7.35 -12.56 -19.08
CA LYS A 387 -8.51 -12.35 -18.20
C LYS A 387 -8.82 -13.60 -17.36
N LYS A 388 -8.79 -14.80 -17.96
CA LYS A 388 -8.99 -16.07 -17.23
C LYS A 388 -7.91 -16.34 -16.17
N ARG A 389 -6.67 -15.92 -16.40
CA ARG A 389 -5.58 -16.03 -15.43
C ARG A 389 -5.75 -15.01 -14.29
N LEU A 390 -6.06 -13.76 -14.63
CA LEU A 390 -6.33 -12.69 -13.67
C LEU A 390 -7.49 -13.06 -12.72
N SER A 391 -8.64 -13.46 -13.27
CA SER A 391 -9.80 -13.86 -12.46
C SER A 391 -9.50 -15.03 -11.52
N ARG A 392 -8.64 -15.98 -11.94
CA ARG A 392 -8.19 -17.06 -11.06
C ARG A 392 -7.30 -16.57 -9.92
N TYR A 393 -6.44 -15.58 -10.17
CA TYR A 393 -5.61 -14.99 -9.13
C TYR A 393 -6.47 -14.21 -8.13
N ILE A 394 -7.40 -13.38 -8.60
CA ILE A 394 -8.36 -12.65 -7.75
C ILE A 394 -9.15 -13.63 -6.88
N ALA A 395 -9.81 -14.61 -7.50
CA ALA A 395 -10.62 -15.61 -6.77
C ALA A 395 -9.80 -16.47 -5.79
N LYS A 396 -8.49 -16.61 -6.01
CA LYS A 396 -7.60 -17.28 -5.05
C LYS A 396 -7.26 -16.34 -3.88
N ALA A 397 -6.97 -15.08 -4.15
CA ALA A 397 -6.64 -14.09 -3.13
C ALA A 397 -7.81 -13.84 -2.18
N GLU A 398 -9.05 -13.73 -2.70
CA GLU A 398 -10.28 -13.54 -1.90
C GLU A 398 -10.59 -14.69 -0.93
N LYS A 399 -9.96 -15.86 -1.10
CA LYS A 399 -10.15 -17.03 -0.24
C LYS A 399 -9.11 -17.14 0.87
N LEU A 400 -8.06 -16.34 0.81
CA LEU A 400 -7.00 -16.33 1.81
C LEU A 400 -7.36 -15.33 2.91
N PRO A 401 -6.94 -15.59 4.17
CA PRO A 401 -7.07 -14.61 5.22
C PRO A 401 -6.27 -13.35 4.86
N VAL A 402 -6.76 -12.19 5.28
CA VAL A 402 -5.96 -10.96 5.28
C VAL A 402 -4.68 -11.17 6.09
N LEU A 403 -3.62 -10.44 5.75
CA LEU A 403 -2.25 -10.73 6.22
C LEU A 403 -1.95 -10.39 7.68
N ASP A 404 -2.91 -9.78 8.38
CA ASP A 404 -2.80 -9.17 9.71
C ASP A 404 -2.12 -10.05 10.77
#